data_AF-A0A1X7VMT9-F1
#
_entry.id   AF-A0A1X7VMT9-F1
#
_cell.length_a   1.000
_cell.length_b   1.000
_cell.length_c   1.000
_cell.angle_alpha   90.00
_cell.angle_beta   90.00
_cell.angle_gamma   90.00
#
_symmetry.space_group_name_H-M   'P 1'
#
loop_
_entity.id
_entity.type
_entity.pdbx_description
1 polymer ?
#
loop_
_entity_poly.entity_id
_entity_poly.type
_entity_poly.pdbx_seq_one_letter_code
_entity_poly.pdbx_strand_id
1 'polypeptide(L)'
;MDVAAAATELCFRFLCGLRGYHVYKRDWIPILNEVLKAEHEENNLYDRYAIADKKKLPGQAQESIVGHLPKEVSRLTRFIILHGATVTAKVTVKMVHNETNEALMAKYKELVACSYKEPVDGKFEDITDMILGQLNESSSEEESDVNTD
;
A
#
# COMPACT_ATOMS: atom_id res chain seq x y z
N MET A 1 49.08 5.96 -1.15
CA MET A 1 48.06 6.82 -0.50
C MET A 1 46.76 6.53 -1.20
N ASP A 2 45.95 5.63 -0.65
CA ASP A 2 44.61 5.34 -1.17
C ASP A 2 43.67 6.46 -0.75
N VAL A 3 43.18 7.22 -1.73
CA VAL A 3 42.07 8.14 -1.52
C VAL A 3 40.81 7.29 -1.55
N ALA A 4 40.31 6.93 -0.36
CA ALA A 4 38.99 6.34 -0.23
C ALA A 4 37.96 7.36 -0.74
N ALA A 5 37.50 7.16 -1.97
CA ALA A 5 36.39 7.93 -2.52
C ALA A 5 35.19 7.73 -1.60
N ALA A 6 34.73 8.80 -0.96
CA ALA A 6 33.48 8.77 -0.20
C ALA A 6 32.35 8.44 -1.17
N ALA A 7 31.82 7.22 -1.09
CA ALA A 7 30.69 6.79 -1.89
C ALA A 7 29.53 7.76 -1.62
N THR A 8 29.14 8.51 -2.65
CA THR A 8 27.99 9.41 -2.56
C THR A 8 26.74 8.54 -2.61
N GLU A 9 26.11 8.32 -1.46
CA GLU A 9 24.89 7.51 -1.36
C GLU A 9 23.70 8.31 -1.91
N LEU A 10 23.23 7.95 -3.10
CA LEU A 10 22.03 8.54 -3.70
C LEU A 10 20.79 7.85 -3.09
N CYS A 11 20.04 8.57 -2.27
CA CYS A 11 18.81 8.06 -1.65
C CYS A 11 17.56 8.71 -2.29
N PHE A 12 16.65 7.88 -2.80
CA PHE A 12 15.34 8.31 -3.29
C PHE A 12 14.24 7.71 -2.42
N ARG A 13 13.24 8.52 -2.04
CA ARG A 13 12.11 8.08 -1.20
C ARG A 13 10.83 8.73 -1.67
N PHE A 14 9.76 7.96 -1.68
CA PHE A 14 8.41 8.43 -1.96
C PHE A 14 7.41 7.65 -1.11
N LEU A 15 6.23 8.22 -0.89
CA LEU A 15 5.15 7.54 -0.21
C LEU A 15 4.37 6.70 -1.22
N CYS A 16 4.05 5.47 -0.84
CA CYS A 16 3.14 4.62 -1.59
C CYS A 16 2.36 3.70 -0.65
N GLY A 17 1.20 3.24 -1.11
CA GLY A 17 0.39 2.27 -0.38
C GLY A 17 0.86 0.85 -0.66
N LEU A 18 1.27 0.13 0.39
CA LEU A 18 1.55 -1.30 0.28
C LEU A 18 0.26 -2.05 -0.07
N ARG A 19 0.28 -2.85 -1.14
CA ARG A 19 -0.88 -3.58 -1.65
C ARG A 19 -0.89 -5.01 -1.11
N GLY A 20 -2.06 -5.66 -1.23
CA GLY A 20 -2.23 -7.06 -0.82
C GLY A 20 -2.46 -7.28 0.68
N TYR A 21 -2.54 -6.22 1.50
CA TYR A 21 -2.75 -6.37 2.95
C TYR A 21 -3.97 -7.24 3.31
N HIS A 22 -5.07 -7.17 2.53
CA HIS A 22 -6.24 -8.02 2.76
C HIS A 22 -5.96 -9.52 2.68
N VAL A 23 -4.90 -9.93 1.98
CA VAL A 23 -4.40 -11.31 1.88
C VAL A 23 -3.51 -11.64 3.08
N TYR A 24 -2.56 -10.74 3.42
CA TYR A 24 -1.49 -11.01 4.40
C TYR A 24 -1.82 -10.63 5.85
N LYS A 25 -2.92 -9.92 6.09
CA LYS A 25 -3.34 -9.42 7.43
C LYS A 25 -3.51 -10.50 8.51
N ARG A 26 -3.59 -11.78 8.12
CA ARG A 26 -3.68 -12.89 9.09
C ARG A 26 -2.35 -13.13 9.79
N ASP A 27 -1.25 -12.95 9.05
CA ASP A 27 0.09 -13.32 9.50
C ASP A 27 0.91 -12.09 9.91
N TRP A 28 0.52 -10.91 9.42
CA TRP A 28 1.25 -9.67 9.68
C TRP A 28 0.34 -8.51 10.08
N ILE A 29 0.74 -7.82 11.16
CA ILE A 29 0.14 -6.58 11.65
C ILE A 29 1.18 -5.46 11.46
N PRO A 30 0.88 -4.38 10.72
CA PRO A 30 1.84 -3.32 10.46
C PRO A 30 2.22 -2.54 11.72
N ILE A 31 3.53 -2.36 11.92
CA ILE A 31 4.12 -1.58 13.01
C ILE A 31 4.70 -0.28 12.45
N LEU A 32 4.32 0.86 13.03
CA LEU A 32 4.84 2.15 12.58
C LEU A 32 6.37 2.19 12.71
N ASN A 33 7.01 2.77 11.69
CA ASN A 33 8.44 2.85 11.48
C ASN A 33 9.16 1.52 11.28
N GLU A 34 8.46 0.39 11.18
CA GLU A 34 9.12 -0.85 10.80
C GLU A 34 9.62 -0.77 9.37
N VAL A 35 10.77 -1.40 9.13
CA VAL A 35 11.40 -1.48 7.81
C VAL A 35 11.22 -2.89 7.27
N LEU A 36 10.68 -2.97 6.07
CA LEU A 36 10.45 -4.17 5.28
C LEU A 36 11.50 -4.24 4.17
N LYS A 37 11.89 -5.46 3.80
CA LYS A 37 12.80 -5.69 2.69
C LYS A 37 12.00 -5.85 1.41
N ALA A 38 12.29 -5.05 0.39
CA ALA A 38 11.64 -5.17 -0.91
C ALA A 38 12.51 -6.00 -1.86
N GLU A 39 11.95 -7.08 -2.40
CA GLU A 39 12.66 -8.00 -3.30
C GLU A 39 11.85 -8.31 -4.55
N HIS A 40 12.54 -8.53 -5.68
CA HIS A 40 11.89 -8.98 -6.91
C HIS A 40 11.37 -10.42 -6.75
N GLU A 41 10.09 -10.63 -7.07
CA GLU A 41 9.45 -11.93 -7.10
C GLU A 41 9.53 -12.50 -8.52
N GLU A 42 10.48 -13.40 -8.77
CA GLU A 42 10.79 -13.89 -10.12
C GLU A 42 9.64 -14.66 -10.79
N ASN A 43 8.81 -15.35 -10.01
CA ASN A 43 7.82 -16.32 -10.49
C ASN A 43 6.36 -15.85 -10.27
N ASN A 44 6.11 -14.55 -10.26
CA ASN A 44 4.76 -14.03 -10.11
C ASN A 44 3.96 -14.18 -11.42
N LEU A 45 2.81 -14.87 -11.36
CA LEU A 45 1.95 -15.16 -12.51
C LEU A 45 1.22 -13.94 -13.08
N TYR A 46 1.08 -12.87 -12.30
CA TYR A 46 0.23 -11.72 -12.61
C TYR A 46 1.03 -10.46 -12.98
N ASP A 47 2.26 -10.36 -12.51
CA ASP A 47 3.17 -9.25 -12.79
C ASP A 47 4.63 -9.71 -12.75
N ARG A 48 5.27 -9.76 -13.93
CA ARG A 48 6.69 -10.10 -14.07
C ARG A 48 7.64 -9.13 -13.34
N TYR A 49 7.16 -7.95 -12.98
CA TYR A 49 7.91 -6.93 -12.27
C TYR A 49 7.61 -6.89 -10.77
N ALA A 50 6.77 -7.80 -10.26
CA ALA A 50 6.30 -7.81 -8.88
C ALA A 50 7.43 -7.67 -7.87
N ILE A 51 7.31 -6.69 -6.98
CA ILE A 51 8.21 -6.50 -5.85
C ILE A 51 7.45 -6.85 -4.58
N ALA A 52 7.91 -7.90 -3.92
CA ALA A 52 7.35 -8.37 -2.67
C ALA A 52 8.07 -7.69 -1.50
N ASP A 53 7.30 -7.13 -0.58
CA ASP A 53 7.80 -6.70 0.71
C ASP A 53 7.78 -7.88 1.67
N LYS A 54 8.94 -8.16 2.26
CA LYS A 54 9.19 -9.34 3.08
C LYS A 54 9.53 -8.96 4.51
N LYS A 55 9.09 -9.82 5.43
CA LYS A 55 9.34 -9.72 6.86
C LYS A 55 9.62 -11.09 7.46
N LYS A 56 10.61 -11.14 8.35
CA LYS A 56 10.79 -12.29 9.24
C LYS A 56 9.74 -12.24 10.35
N LEU A 57 8.73 -13.10 10.26
CA LEU A 57 7.68 -13.22 11.28
C LEU A 57 8.10 -14.21 12.38
N PRO A 58 7.58 -14.06 13.61
CA PRO A 58 7.83 -15.00 14.70
C PRO A 58 7.43 -16.42 14.31
N GLY A 59 8.28 -17.40 14.65
CA GLY A 59 8.02 -18.82 14.35
C GLY A 59 8.30 -19.25 12.91
N GLN A 60 8.77 -18.35 12.04
CA GLN A 60 9.13 -18.69 10.67
C GLN A 60 10.64 -18.70 10.44
N ALA A 61 11.11 -19.75 9.76
CA ALA A 61 12.51 -19.89 9.38
C ALA A 61 12.91 -18.96 8.23
N GLN A 62 11.96 -18.67 7.34
CA GLN A 62 12.13 -17.80 6.17
C GLN A 62 11.31 -16.52 6.32
N GLU A 63 11.64 -15.51 5.53
CA GLU A 63 10.84 -14.29 5.46
C GLU A 63 9.53 -14.55 4.73
N SER A 64 8.42 -14.07 5.28
CA SER A 64 7.11 -14.09 4.62
C SER A 64 6.88 -12.81 3.83
N ILE A 65 6.11 -12.95 2.75
CA ILE A 65 5.58 -11.82 2.01
C ILE A 65 4.46 -11.19 2.84
N VAL A 66 4.54 -9.89 3.04
CA VAL A 66 3.55 -9.11 3.81
C VAL A 66 2.77 -8.13 2.93
N GLY A 67 3.19 -7.98 1.68
CA GLY A 67 2.54 -7.17 0.68
C GLY A 67 3.37 -7.06 -0.59
N HIS A 68 2.85 -6.28 -1.52
CA HIS A 68 3.55 -5.94 -2.76
C HIS A 68 3.55 -4.43 -2.97
N LEU A 69 4.61 -3.93 -3.59
CA LEU A 69 4.59 -2.57 -4.10
C LEU A 69 3.52 -2.42 -5.19
N PRO A 70 2.95 -1.23 -5.36
CA PRO A 70 2.07 -0.94 -6.49
C PRO A 70 2.73 -1.25 -7.83
N LYS A 71 1.94 -1.71 -8.81
CA LYS A 71 2.45 -2.10 -10.14
C LYS A 71 3.12 -0.93 -10.86
N GLU A 72 2.61 0.27 -10.62
CA GLU A 72 3.06 1.54 -11.19
C GLU A 72 4.53 1.82 -10.87
N VAL A 73 5.01 1.40 -9.70
CA VAL A 73 6.39 1.62 -9.25
C VAL A 73 7.26 0.38 -9.35
N SER A 74 6.64 -0.81 -9.37
CA SER A 74 7.34 -2.11 -9.39
C SER A 74 8.33 -2.26 -10.54
N ARG A 75 8.01 -1.74 -11.73
CA ARG A 75 8.90 -1.78 -12.91
C ARG A 75 10.21 -1.01 -12.68
N LEU A 76 10.12 0.21 -12.16
CA LEU A 76 11.29 1.04 -11.84
C LEU A 76 12.09 0.41 -10.70
N THR A 77 11.40 -0.05 -9.66
CA THR A 77 12.04 -0.69 -8.50
C THR A 77 12.82 -1.94 -8.91
N ARG A 78 12.26 -2.79 -9.77
CA ARG A 78 12.98 -3.94 -10.30
C ARG A 78 14.23 -3.52 -11.07
N PHE A 79 14.14 -2.48 -11.90
CA PHE A 79 15.27 -2.00 -12.67
C PHE A 79 16.43 -1.58 -11.76
N ILE A 80 16.18 -0.83 -10.70
CA ILE A 80 17.25 -0.41 -9.78
C ILE A 80 17.79 -1.58 -8.95
N ILE A 81 16.94 -2.53 -8.51
CA ILE A 81 17.37 -3.74 -7.80
C ILE A 81 18.31 -4.57 -8.68
N LEU A 82 17.99 -4.73 -9.97
CA LEU A 82 18.83 -5.43 -10.93
C LEU A 82 20.23 -4.80 -11.08
N HIS A 83 20.35 -3.49 -10.83
CA HIS A 83 21.62 -2.75 -10.87
C HIS A 83 22.25 -2.55 -9.50
N GLY A 84 21.85 -3.34 -8.49
CA GLY A 84 22.49 -3.40 -7.18
C GLY A 84 21.92 -2.45 -6.13
N ALA A 85 20.81 -1.75 -6.42
CA ALA A 85 20.15 -0.94 -5.40
C ALA A 85 19.50 -1.81 -4.33
N THR A 86 19.69 -1.46 -3.06
CA THR A 86 18.90 -2.02 -1.96
C THR A 86 17.65 -1.20 -1.78
N VAL A 87 16.48 -1.85 -1.79
CA VAL A 87 15.19 -1.19 -1.63
C VAL A 87 14.54 -1.67 -0.34
N THR A 88 14.03 -0.73 0.43
CA THR A 88 13.29 -1.00 1.66
C THR A 88 12.02 -0.16 1.71
N ALA A 89 10.97 -0.71 2.32
CA ALA A 89 9.74 0.02 2.60
C ALA A 89 9.66 0.29 4.10
N LYS A 90 9.50 1.55 4.48
CA LYS A 90 9.25 1.93 5.88
C LYS A 90 7.76 2.20 6.07
N VAL A 91 7.14 1.53 7.03
CA VAL A 91 5.74 1.78 7.37
C VAL A 91 5.62 3.16 8.03
N THR A 92 5.03 4.12 7.32
CA THR A 92 4.83 5.49 7.80
C THR A 92 3.41 5.78 8.24
N VAL A 93 2.44 5.06 7.66
CA VAL A 93 1.01 5.17 7.96
C VAL A 93 0.45 3.77 8.12
N LYS A 94 -0.41 3.58 9.12
CA LYS A 94 -1.22 2.37 9.26
C LYS A 94 -2.67 2.75 9.47
N MET A 95 -3.58 1.95 8.94
CA MET A 95 -4.99 2.11 9.23
C MET A 95 -5.24 1.68 10.67
N VAL A 96 -5.88 2.53 11.46
CA VAL A 96 -6.23 2.23 12.85
C VAL A 96 -7.64 1.66 12.87
N HIS A 97 -7.85 0.56 13.61
CA HIS A 97 -9.19 0.10 13.93
C HIS A 97 -9.82 1.07 14.94
N ASN A 98 -10.76 1.88 14.47
CA ASN A 98 -11.65 2.71 15.28
C ASN A 98 -13.05 2.69 14.65
N GLU A 99 -14.06 3.06 15.42
CA GLU A 99 -15.46 2.99 14.99
C GLU A 99 -15.71 3.82 13.72
N THR A 100 -15.08 5.00 13.61
CA THR A 100 -15.17 5.87 12.43
C THR A 100 -14.64 5.19 11.16
N ASN A 101 -13.45 4.59 11.22
CA ASN A 101 -12.85 3.89 10.08
C ASN A 101 -13.64 2.63 9.74
N GLU A 102 -14.21 1.94 10.74
CA GLU A 102 -15.06 0.78 10.50
C GLU A 102 -16.36 1.17 9.79
N ALA A 103 -17.02 2.25 10.22
CA ALA A 103 -18.21 2.80 9.57
C ALA A 103 -17.90 3.25 8.13
N LEU A 104 -16.81 3.99 7.92
CA LEU A 104 -16.35 4.41 6.59
C LEU A 104 -16.06 3.20 5.68
N MET A 105 -15.40 2.16 6.21
CA MET A 105 -15.11 0.95 5.45
C MET A 105 -16.37 0.12 5.16
N ALA A 106 -17.36 0.11 6.05
CA ALA A 106 -18.65 -0.52 5.81
C ALA A 106 -19.42 0.20 4.71
N LYS A 107 -19.50 1.53 4.79
CA LYS A 107 -20.13 2.38 3.75
C LYS A 107 -19.43 2.21 2.40
N TYR A 108 -18.09 2.22 2.38
CA TYR A 108 -17.34 1.98 1.14
C TYR A 108 -17.68 0.63 0.51
N LYS A 109 -17.77 -0.45 1.30
CA LYS A 109 -18.14 -1.78 0.79
C LYS A 109 -19.54 -1.78 0.19
N GLU A 110 -20.50 -1.11 0.82
CA GLU A 110 -21.86 -0.97 0.29
C GLU A 110 -21.87 -0.19 -1.03
N LEU A 111 -21.19 0.95 -1.09
CA LEU A 111 -21.09 1.76 -2.31
C LEU A 111 -20.45 1.00 -3.46
N VAL A 112 -19.35 0.27 -3.19
CA VAL A 112 -18.71 -0.59 -4.19
C VAL A 112 -19.67 -1.69 -4.63
N ALA A 113 -20.34 -2.39 -3.71
CA ALA A 113 -21.27 -3.46 -4.09
C ALA A 113 -22.44 -2.97 -4.96
N CYS A 114 -22.95 -1.77 -4.68
CA CYS A 114 -24.07 -1.18 -5.41
C CYS A 114 -23.67 -0.53 -6.73
N SER A 115 -22.44 -0.02 -6.84
CA SER A 115 -22.03 0.86 -7.95
C SER A 115 -21.00 0.22 -8.88
N TYR A 116 -20.20 -0.72 -8.39
CA TYR A 116 -19.15 -1.37 -9.18
C TYR A 116 -19.74 -2.23 -10.29
N LYS A 117 -19.24 -2.03 -11.50
CA LYS A 117 -19.54 -2.86 -12.66
C LYS A 117 -18.26 -3.52 -13.12
N GLU A 118 -18.28 -4.84 -13.27
CA GLU A 118 -17.14 -5.57 -13.81
C GLU A 118 -16.92 -5.13 -15.28
N PRO A 119 -15.67 -4.86 -15.68
CA PRO A 119 -15.39 -4.34 -17.02
C PRO A 119 -15.86 -5.30 -18.11
N VAL A 120 -16.71 -4.80 -19.00
CA VAL A 120 -17.20 -5.51 -20.19
C VAL A 120 -16.37 -5.07 -21.39
N ASP A 121 -15.85 -6.03 -22.18
CA ASP A 121 -15.00 -5.78 -23.36
C ASP A 121 -13.75 -4.92 -23.09
N GLY A 122 -13.18 -5.03 -21.88
CA GLY A 122 -11.99 -4.28 -21.48
C GLY A 122 -12.21 -2.79 -21.23
N LYS A 123 -13.47 -2.32 -21.25
CA LYS A 123 -13.83 -0.96 -20.86
C LYS A 123 -14.17 -0.93 -19.37
N PHE A 124 -13.34 -0.22 -18.62
CA PHE A 124 -13.52 0.01 -17.20
C PHE A 124 -14.24 1.35 -17.00
N GLU A 125 -15.37 1.33 -16.30
CA GLU A 125 -16.04 2.54 -15.85
C GLU A 125 -15.50 2.88 -14.45
N ASP A 126 -14.61 3.86 -14.37
CA ASP A 126 -14.04 4.30 -13.10
C ASP A 126 -15.05 5.14 -12.32
N ILE A 127 -15.64 4.53 -11.30
CA ILE A 127 -16.62 5.16 -10.40
C ILE A 127 -15.97 5.74 -9.13
N THR A 128 -14.64 5.76 -9.06
CA THR A 128 -13.91 6.17 -7.84
C THR A 128 -14.31 7.58 -7.41
N ASP A 129 -14.39 8.53 -8.34
CA ASP A 129 -14.76 9.92 -8.03
C ASP A 129 -16.18 10.03 -7.46
N MET A 130 -17.13 9.25 -7.99
CA MET A 130 -18.50 9.21 -7.47
C MET A 130 -18.55 8.66 -6.04
N ILE A 131 -17.84 7.56 -5.77
CA ILE A 131 -17.79 6.94 -4.44
C ILE A 131 -17.12 7.90 -3.44
N LEU A 132 -16.02 8.56 -3.83
CA LEU A 132 -15.30 9.49 -2.96
C LEU A 132 -16.14 10.75 -2.66
N GLY A 133 -16.90 11.26 -3.62
CA GLY A 133 -17.84 12.37 -3.40
C GLY A 133 -18.87 12.03 -2.33
N GLN A 134 -19.51 10.87 -2.43
CA GLN A 134 -20.55 10.42 -1.49
C GLN A 134 -20.03 10.10 -0.08
N LEU A 135 -18.74 9.79 0.06
CA LEU A 135 -18.09 9.61 1.36
C LEU A 135 -17.78 10.94 2.04
N ASN A 136 -17.38 11.97 1.27
CA ASN A 136 -17.11 13.30 1.80
C ASN A 136 -18.40 14.02 2.23
N GLU A 137 -19.49 13.91 1.48
CA GLU A 137 -20.77 14.57 1.81
C GLU A 137 -21.37 14.06 3.13
N SER A 138 -21.23 12.78 3.46
CA SER A 138 -21.67 12.26 4.76
C SER A 138 -20.80 12.65 5.94
N SER A 139 -19.58 13.13 5.71
CA SER A 139 -18.70 13.59 6.78
C SER A 139 -18.98 15.06 7.16
N SER A 140 -19.65 15.82 6.29
CA SER A 140 -20.01 17.22 6.54
C SER A 140 -21.33 17.43 7.27
N GLU A 141 -22.10 16.37 7.51
CA GLU A 141 -23.41 16.44 8.19
C GLU A 141 -23.32 16.34 9.73
N GLU A 142 -22.12 16.14 10.31
CA GLU A 142 -21.92 16.08 11.78
C GLU A 142 -21.20 17.31 12.39
N GLU A 143 -20.85 18.34 11.61
CA GLU A 143 -20.33 19.62 12.14
C GLU A 143 -21.37 20.76 12.07
N SER A 144 -22.60 20.51 12.54
CA SER A 144 -23.53 21.59 12.88
C SER A 144 -24.21 21.30 14.21
N ASP A 145 -23.60 21.75 15.31
CA ASP A 145 -24.23 22.57 16.36
C ASP A 145 -23.39 22.57 17.64
N VAL A 146 -22.39 23.45 17.70
CA VAL A 146 -22.07 24.15 18.95
C VAL A 146 -22.06 25.63 18.61
N ASN A 147 -23.27 26.19 18.54
CA ASN A 147 -23.47 27.62 18.48
C ASN A 147 -23.27 28.20 19.88
N THR A 148 -22.41 29.22 19.91
CA THR A 148 -22.20 30.24 20.94
C THR A 148 -23.44 30.61 21.76
N ASP A 149 -23.30 30.57 23.09
CA ASP A 149 -23.59 31.68 24.02
C ASP A 149 -22.89 31.45 25.38
#